data_AF-A0A948UAU7-F1
#
_entry.id   AF-A0A948UAU7-F1
#
_cell.length_a   1.000
_cell.length_b   1.000
_cell.length_c   1.000
_cell.angle_alpha   90.00
_cell.angle_beta   90.00
_cell.angle_gamma   90.00
#
_symmetry.space_group_name_H-M   'P 1'
#
loop_
_entity.id
_entity.type
_entity.pdbx_description
1 polymer ?
#
loop_
_entity_poly.entity_id
_entity_poly.type
_entity_poly.pdbx_seq_one_letter_code
_entity_poly.pdbx_strand_id
1 'polypeptide(L)'
;MSSTRIANQRAIIERRNLAAAITDAVAELGAEAARPRVVELLREALENGRTEIARRLAERPSSGHDCAAAQAFLVDQLVRLIHDHAVGNVYRASNRSTGERIAILAVGGYGRGEMAPHSDVDIAFLTPGKQTSWCEQVIEAMLYFLWDLGLKVGHSSRSLDDLV
;
A
#
# COMPACT_ATOMS: atom_id res chain seq x y z
N MET A 1 -1.32 -19.88 -12.83
CA MET A 1 -0.32 -19.42 -11.85
C MET A 1 -0.82 -19.79 -10.48
N SER A 2 -0.16 -20.73 -9.79
CA SER A 2 -0.55 -21.11 -8.42
C SER A 2 -0.29 -19.92 -7.53
N SER A 3 -1.35 -19.29 -7.00
CA SER A 3 -1.22 -18.29 -5.93
C SER A 3 -0.49 -18.96 -4.77
N THR A 4 0.78 -18.63 -4.57
CA THR A 4 1.54 -19.11 -3.41
C THR A 4 0.82 -18.58 -2.17
N ARG A 5 0.10 -19.47 -1.48
CA ARG A 5 -0.65 -19.11 -0.28
C ARG A 5 0.36 -18.82 0.83
N ILE A 6 0.52 -17.55 1.16
CA ILE A 6 1.41 -17.12 2.24
C ILE A 6 0.87 -17.67 3.56
N ALA A 7 1.63 -18.55 4.20
CA ALA A 7 1.26 -19.10 5.50
C ALA A 7 1.32 -18.02 6.59
N ASN A 8 0.38 -18.06 7.52
CA ASN A 8 0.32 -17.14 8.67
C ASN A 8 0.59 -15.67 8.32
N GLN A 9 -0.23 -15.11 7.42
CA GLN A 9 -0.12 -13.71 6.97
C GLN A 9 -0.15 -12.69 8.11
N ARG A 10 -0.87 -13.00 9.18
CA ARG A 10 -1.01 -12.18 10.38
C ARG A 10 0.30 -11.93 11.10
N ALA A 11 1.20 -12.92 11.11
CA ALA A 11 2.54 -12.73 11.66
C ALA A 11 3.40 -11.76 10.82
N ILE A 12 3.09 -11.55 9.53
CA ILE A 12 3.74 -10.52 8.70
C ILE A 12 3.12 -9.15 8.99
N ILE A 13 1.79 -9.05 9.03
CA ILE A 13 1.10 -7.79 9.30
C ILE A 13 -0.33 -8.02 9.82
N GLU A 14 -0.62 -7.45 10.99
CA GLU A 14 -1.97 -7.44 11.60
C GLU A 14 -2.78 -6.25 11.08
N ARG A 15 -3.18 -6.29 9.80
CA ARG A 15 -3.87 -5.18 9.11
C ARG A 15 -5.06 -4.61 9.87
N ARG A 16 -5.84 -5.46 10.54
CA ARG A 16 -7.05 -5.02 11.27
C ARG A 16 -6.69 -4.13 12.46
N ASN A 17 -5.68 -4.51 13.24
CA ASN A 17 -5.24 -3.75 14.41
C ASN A 17 -4.61 -2.44 13.97
N LEU A 18 -3.82 -2.48 12.90
CA LEU A 18 -3.23 -1.27 12.31
C LEU A 18 -4.29 -0.30 11.78
N ALA A 19 -5.31 -0.79 11.09
CA ALA A 19 -6.44 0.04 10.63
C ALA A 19 -7.20 0.71 11.79
N ALA A 20 -7.40 -0.04 12.89
CA ALA A 20 -8.02 0.50 14.11
C ALA A 20 -7.14 1.59 14.73
N ALA A 21 -5.83 1.33 14.91
CA ALA A 21 -4.89 2.31 15.46
C ALA A 21 -4.81 3.61 14.63
N ILE A 22 -4.87 3.50 13.29
CA ILE A 22 -4.94 4.66 12.39
C ILE A 22 -6.25 5.43 12.61
N THR A 23 -7.37 4.72 12.75
CA THR A 23 -8.69 5.32 12.99
C THR A 23 -8.73 6.06 14.32
N ASP A 24 -8.19 5.45 15.37
CA ASP A 24 -8.11 6.04 16.71
C ASP A 24 -7.24 7.30 16.70
N ALA A 25 -6.07 7.25 16.06
CA ALA A 25 -5.20 8.42 15.91
C ALA A 25 -5.89 9.59 15.17
N VAL A 26 -6.64 9.29 14.11
CA VAL A 26 -7.41 10.30 13.37
C VAL A 26 -8.57 10.85 14.21
N ALA A 27 -9.25 10.00 14.98
CA ALA A 27 -10.35 10.43 15.84
C ALA A 27 -9.88 11.37 16.97
N GLU A 28 -8.68 11.13 17.49
CA GLU A 28 -8.08 11.93 18.57
C GLU A 28 -7.50 13.26 18.05
N LEU A 29 -6.74 13.22 16.95
CA LEU A 29 -5.91 14.36 16.50
C LEU A 29 -6.51 15.12 15.31
N GLY A 30 -7.46 14.51 14.59
CA GLY A 30 -7.86 14.95 13.25
C GLY A 30 -6.90 14.46 12.16
N ALA A 31 -7.39 14.34 10.92
CA ALA A 31 -6.65 13.67 9.84
C ALA A 31 -5.30 14.33 9.50
N GLU A 32 -5.24 15.66 9.48
CA GLU A 32 -4.02 16.40 9.14
C GLU A 32 -2.94 16.26 10.23
N ALA A 33 -3.32 16.50 11.50
CA ALA A 33 -2.39 16.41 12.63
C ALA A 33 -2.00 14.96 12.98
N ALA A 34 -2.83 13.97 12.63
CA ALA A 34 -2.52 12.55 12.82
C ALA A 34 -1.44 12.03 11.85
N ARG A 35 -1.10 12.76 10.78
CA ARG A 35 -0.20 12.27 9.73
C ARG A 35 1.13 11.70 10.27
N PRO A 36 1.89 12.38 11.16
CA PRO A 36 3.15 11.83 11.67
C PRO A 36 2.95 10.51 12.42
N ARG A 37 1.87 10.41 13.21
CA ARG A 37 1.54 9.18 13.94
C ARG A 37 1.13 8.04 13.00
N VAL A 38 0.37 8.34 11.95
CA VAL A 38 0.00 7.35 10.92
C VAL A 38 1.25 6.85 10.18
N VAL A 39 2.18 7.74 9.82
CA VAL A 39 3.45 7.35 9.19
C VAL A 39 4.27 6.46 10.12
N GLU A 40 4.36 6.79 11.41
CA GLU A 40 5.05 5.97 12.41
C GLU A 40 4.46 4.56 12.52
N LEU A 41 3.13 4.45 12.67
CA LEU A 41 2.43 3.16 12.72
C LEU A 41 2.67 2.30 11.47
N LEU A 42 2.61 2.91 10.28
CA LEU A 42 2.87 2.23 9.02
C LEU A 42 4.34 1.81 8.87
N ARG A 43 5.28 2.64 9.35
CA ARG A 43 6.72 2.33 9.33
C ARG A 43 7.05 1.16 10.26
N GLU A 44 6.52 1.17 11.47
CA GLU A 44 6.67 0.05 12.42
C GLU A 44 6.14 -1.25 11.81
N ALA A 45 4.98 -1.21 11.15
CA ALA A 45 4.41 -2.37 10.48
C ALA A 45 5.26 -2.87 9.31
N LEU A 46 5.82 -1.97 8.50
CA LEU A 46 6.73 -2.31 7.41
C LEU A 46 8.00 -3.01 7.93
N GLU A 47 8.63 -2.44 8.96
CA GLU A 47 9.87 -2.99 9.52
C GLU A 47 9.63 -4.33 10.22
N ASN A 48 8.59 -4.44 11.05
CA ASN A 48 8.23 -5.70 11.70
C ASN A 48 7.90 -6.81 10.69
N GLY A 49 7.15 -6.46 9.63
CA GLY A 49 6.84 -7.41 8.56
C GLY A 49 8.09 -7.88 7.81
N ARG A 50 9.03 -6.97 7.51
CA ARG A 50 10.33 -7.32 6.90
C ARG A 50 11.16 -8.22 7.81
N THR A 51 11.20 -7.94 9.11
CA THR A 51 11.90 -8.77 10.11
C THR A 51 11.33 -10.19 10.13
N GLU A 52 10.01 -10.34 10.14
CA GLU A 52 9.36 -11.66 10.09
C GLU A 52 9.66 -12.40 8.79
N ILE A 53 9.62 -11.72 7.65
CA ILE A 53 9.94 -12.33 6.35
C ILE A 53 11.41 -12.79 6.31
N ALA A 54 12.33 -11.96 6.80
CA ALA A 54 13.75 -12.31 6.90
C ALA A 54 13.99 -13.52 7.81
N ARG A 55 13.29 -13.58 8.97
CA ARG A 55 13.34 -14.75 9.87
C ARG A 55 12.90 -16.02 9.15
N ARG A 56 11.79 -15.99 8.42
CA ARG A 56 11.28 -17.15 7.65
C ARG A 56 12.27 -17.62 6.59
N LEU A 57 12.95 -16.70 5.91
CA LEU A 57 13.96 -17.03 4.91
C LEU A 57 15.20 -17.65 5.57
N ALA A 58 15.64 -17.12 6.71
CA ALA A 58 16.76 -17.69 7.46
C ALA A 58 16.49 -19.13 7.92
N GLU A 59 15.25 -19.44 8.32
CA GLU A 59 14.83 -20.80 8.71
C GLU A 59 14.72 -21.76 7.51
N ARG A 60 14.40 -21.24 6.32
CA ARG A 60 14.27 -22.04 5.08
C ARG A 60 14.93 -21.33 3.90
N PRO A 61 16.28 -21.36 3.79
CA PRO A 61 17.03 -20.56 2.81
C PRO A 61 16.68 -20.84 1.34
N SER A 62 16.17 -22.03 1.02
CA SER A 62 15.73 -22.39 -0.33
C SER A 62 14.36 -21.82 -0.72
N SER A 63 13.64 -21.16 0.20
CA SER A 63 12.27 -20.66 -0.01
C SER A 63 12.24 -19.21 -0.53
N GLY A 64 13.08 -18.89 -1.51
CA GLY A 64 13.19 -17.53 -2.06
C GLY A 64 11.89 -17.00 -2.68
N HIS A 65 11.14 -17.84 -3.39
CA HIS A 65 9.84 -17.45 -3.95
C HIS A 65 8.79 -17.10 -2.89
N ASP A 66 8.78 -17.83 -1.77
CA ASP A 66 7.88 -17.54 -0.65
C ASP A 66 8.22 -16.20 0.01
N CYS A 67 9.51 -15.91 0.15
CA CYS A 67 9.98 -14.62 0.63
C CYS A 67 9.53 -13.50 -0.31
N ALA A 68 9.70 -13.67 -1.62
CA ALA A 68 9.34 -12.66 -2.61
C ALA A 68 7.83 -12.38 -2.64
N ALA A 69 7.02 -13.43 -2.57
CA ALA A 69 5.57 -13.30 -2.45
C ALA A 69 5.15 -12.62 -1.15
N ALA A 70 5.84 -12.91 -0.03
CA ALA A 70 5.57 -12.29 1.25
C ALA A 70 5.93 -10.80 1.28
N GLN A 71 7.01 -10.39 0.60
CA GLN A 71 7.36 -8.97 0.43
C GLN A 71 6.27 -8.23 -0.35
N ALA A 72 5.83 -8.79 -1.48
CA ALA A 72 4.73 -8.23 -2.26
C ALA A 72 3.43 -8.11 -1.43
N PHE A 73 3.10 -9.14 -0.66
CA PHE A 73 1.93 -9.13 0.21
C PHE A 73 1.98 -8.05 1.30
N LEU A 74 3.14 -7.85 1.93
CA LEU A 74 3.32 -6.79 2.93
C LEU A 74 3.05 -5.42 2.32
N VAL A 75 3.63 -5.13 1.15
CA VAL A 75 3.42 -3.88 0.41
C VAL A 75 1.95 -3.72 0.01
N ASP A 76 1.30 -4.79 -0.47
CA ASP A 76 -0.13 -4.84 -0.78
C ASP A 76 -0.99 -4.38 0.40
N GLN A 77 -0.68 -4.86 1.61
CA GLN A 77 -1.44 -4.49 2.81
C GLN A 77 -1.23 -3.02 3.18
N LEU A 78 0.00 -2.51 3.06
CA LEU A 78 0.31 -1.11 3.31
C LEU A 78 -0.38 -0.19 2.30
N VAL A 79 -0.32 -0.51 1.00
CA VAL A 79 -1.01 0.26 -0.05
C VAL A 79 -2.51 0.32 0.19
N ARG A 80 -3.13 -0.79 0.61
CA ARG A 80 -4.56 -0.83 0.95
C ARG A 80 -4.89 0.05 2.16
N LEU A 81 -4.09 -0.02 3.23
CA LEU A 81 -4.27 0.81 4.42
C LEU A 81 -4.12 2.31 4.10
N ILE A 82 -3.10 2.65 3.30
CA ILE A 82 -2.84 4.02 2.86
C ILE A 82 -4.01 4.52 1.99
N HIS A 83 -4.48 3.71 1.03
CA HIS A 83 -5.66 4.03 0.24
C HIS A 83 -6.87 4.28 1.12
N ASP A 84 -7.20 3.35 2.02
CA ASP A 84 -8.38 3.44 2.89
C ASP A 84 -8.29 4.68 3.80
N HIS A 85 -7.11 5.00 4.31
CA HIS A 85 -6.87 6.21 5.07
C HIS A 85 -7.00 7.49 4.22
N ALA A 86 -6.43 7.51 3.02
CA ALA A 86 -6.49 8.66 2.11
C ALA A 86 -7.94 8.98 1.72
N VAL A 87 -8.73 7.99 1.29
CA VAL A 87 -10.12 8.23 0.85
C VAL A 87 -11.11 8.34 2.01
N GLY A 88 -10.80 7.73 3.16
CA GLY A 88 -11.69 7.66 4.31
C GLY A 88 -11.52 8.80 5.32
N ASN A 89 -10.30 9.35 5.44
CA ASN A 89 -9.96 10.31 6.48
C ASN A 89 -9.41 11.63 5.92
N VAL A 90 -8.55 11.58 4.90
CA VAL A 90 -7.85 12.77 4.37
C VAL A 90 -8.70 13.49 3.32
N TYR A 91 -9.08 12.78 2.25
CA TYR A 91 -9.85 13.32 1.12
C TYR A 91 -11.17 12.58 1.00
N ARG A 92 -12.10 12.88 1.92
CA ARG A 92 -13.44 12.30 1.89
C ARG A 92 -14.26 12.92 0.75
N ALA A 93 -14.64 12.10 -0.22
CA ALA A 93 -15.60 12.52 -1.24
C ALA A 93 -17.02 12.50 -0.65
N SER A 94 -17.67 13.67 -0.58
CA SER A 94 -19.04 13.82 -0.07
C SER A 94 -20.11 13.28 -1.02
N ASN A 95 -19.84 13.25 -2.33
CA ASN A 95 -20.74 12.72 -3.35
C ASN A 95 -19.96 11.91 -4.39
N ARG A 96 -19.77 10.61 -4.13
CA ARG A 96 -18.99 9.75 -5.04
C ARG A 96 -19.77 9.40 -6.30
N SER A 97 -19.21 9.76 -7.44
CA SER A 97 -19.65 9.35 -8.77
C SER A 97 -18.67 8.32 -9.37
N THR A 98 -18.84 8.01 -10.65
CA THR A 98 -17.83 7.24 -11.39
C THR A 98 -16.50 8.00 -11.49
N GLY A 99 -16.49 9.33 -11.47
CA GLY A 99 -15.27 10.14 -11.56
C GLY A 99 -14.30 9.98 -10.39
N GLU A 100 -14.81 9.59 -9.21
CA GLU A 100 -14.05 9.38 -7.97
C GLU A 100 -13.65 7.90 -7.77
N ARG A 101 -13.50 7.15 -8.87
CA ARG A 101 -12.99 5.77 -8.85
C ARG A 101 -11.53 5.75 -9.27
N ILE A 102 -10.72 5.07 -8.45
CA ILE A 102 -9.30 4.83 -8.73
C ILE A 102 -9.09 3.32 -8.64
N ALA A 103 -8.51 2.74 -9.68
CA ALA A 103 -7.91 1.42 -9.63
C ALA A 103 -6.42 1.57 -9.34
N ILE A 104 -5.90 0.75 -8.42
CA ILE A 104 -4.49 0.73 -8.03
C ILE A 104 -3.95 -0.63 -8.41
N LEU A 105 -2.96 -0.67 -9.30
CA LEU A 105 -2.40 -1.89 -9.83
C LEU A 105 -0.92 -1.97 -9.47
N ALA A 106 -0.53 -3.08 -8.87
CA ALA A 106 0.87 -3.47 -8.77
C ALA A 106 1.37 -3.86 -10.17
N VAL A 107 2.53 -3.33 -10.58
CA VAL A 107 3.14 -3.65 -11.88
C VAL A 107 4.56 -4.20 -11.71
N GLY A 108 5.19 -4.67 -12.78
CA GLY A 108 6.56 -5.20 -12.71
C GLY A 108 6.70 -6.42 -11.80
N GLY A 109 7.80 -6.50 -11.05
CA GLY A 109 8.05 -7.57 -10.08
C GLY A 109 7.06 -7.56 -8.91
N TYR A 110 6.58 -6.39 -8.52
CA TYR A 110 5.52 -6.26 -7.53
C TYR A 110 4.21 -6.91 -8.01
N GLY A 111 3.77 -6.59 -9.24
CA GLY A 111 2.57 -7.18 -9.83
C GLY A 111 2.62 -8.70 -10.00
N ARG A 112 3.82 -9.28 -10.18
CA ARG A 112 4.01 -10.74 -10.26
C ARG A 112 4.14 -11.43 -8.91
N GLY A 113 4.25 -10.69 -7.80
CA GLY A 113 4.54 -11.27 -6.48
C GLY A 113 5.98 -11.74 -6.33
N GLU A 114 6.91 -11.15 -7.09
CA GLU A 114 8.33 -11.52 -7.17
C GLU A 114 9.23 -10.41 -6.62
N MET A 115 8.83 -9.75 -5.52
CA MET A 115 9.60 -8.64 -4.95
C MET A 115 10.83 -9.13 -4.18
N ALA A 116 12.01 -8.70 -4.57
CA ALA A 116 13.21 -8.90 -3.76
C ALA A 116 13.19 -7.95 -2.53
N PRO A 117 13.97 -8.24 -1.49
CA PRO A 117 14.16 -7.28 -0.40
C PRO A 117 14.61 -5.92 -0.93
N HIS A 118 13.94 -4.85 -0.48
CA HIS A 118 14.20 -3.47 -0.89
C HIS A 118 13.96 -3.16 -2.39
N SER A 119 13.24 -4.02 -3.12
CA SER A 119 12.75 -3.68 -4.46
C SER A 119 11.90 -2.41 -4.44
N ASP A 120 11.93 -1.68 -5.57
CA ASP A 120 11.05 -0.56 -5.82
C ASP A 120 9.57 -1.02 -5.84
N VAL A 121 8.67 -0.13 -5.43
CA VAL A 121 7.22 -0.34 -5.41
C VAL A 121 6.64 0.30 -6.66
N ASP A 122 6.36 -0.51 -7.68
CA ASP A 122 5.81 -0.01 -8.95
C ASP A 122 4.28 -0.06 -8.97
N ILE A 123 3.64 1.10 -9.07
CA ILE A 123 2.17 1.24 -9.02
C ILE A 123 1.63 1.98 -10.26
N ALA A 124 0.60 1.44 -10.89
CA ALA A 124 -0.22 2.16 -11.86
C ALA A 124 -1.56 2.57 -11.25
N PHE A 125 -1.86 3.85 -11.28
CA PHE A 125 -3.15 4.41 -10.93
C PHE A 125 -3.99 4.60 -12.20
N LEU A 126 -5.22 4.06 -12.17
CA LEU A 126 -6.14 4.07 -13.30
C LEU A 126 -7.45 4.72 -12.92
N THR A 127 -7.88 5.66 -13.75
CA THR A 127 -9.14 6.39 -13.60
C THR A 127 -10.05 6.12 -14.81
N PRO A 128 -11.39 6.14 -14.64
CA PRO A 128 -12.31 5.74 -15.72
C PRO A 128 -12.41 6.71 -16.89
N GLY A 129 -11.87 7.92 -16.75
CA GLY A 129 -11.79 8.97 -17.76
C GLY A 129 -10.82 10.04 -17.27
N LYS A 130 -10.90 11.27 -17.78
CA LYS A 130 -10.02 12.37 -17.32
C LYS A 130 -9.98 12.46 -15.78
N GLN A 131 -8.77 12.57 -15.23
CA GLN A 131 -8.56 12.65 -13.79
C GLN A 131 -9.31 13.84 -13.19
N THR A 132 -10.06 13.59 -12.12
CA THR A 132 -10.66 14.63 -11.30
C THR A 132 -9.64 15.15 -10.30
N SER A 133 -9.82 16.39 -9.81
CA SER A 133 -8.95 16.94 -8.76
C SER A 133 -8.95 16.11 -7.48
N TRP A 134 -10.05 15.41 -7.18
CA TRP A 134 -10.10 14.48 -6.06
C TRP A 134 -9.19 13.27 -6.28
N CYS A 135 -9.21 12.68 -7.49
CA CYS A 135 -8.31 11.58 -7.83
C CYS A 135 -6.84 11.98 -7.75
N GLU A 136 -6.50 13.17 -8.25
CA GLU A 136 -5.15 13.73 -8.15
C GLU A 136 -4.70 13.85 -6.69
N GLN A 137 -5.52 14.45 -5.82
CA GLN A 137 -5.24 14.59 -4.39
C GLN A 137 -5.04 13.24 -3.68
N VAL A 138 -5.89 12.26 -3.97
CA VAL A 138 -5.78 10.92 -3.37
C VAL A 138 -4.48 10.25 -3.82
N ILE A 139 -4.19 10.25 -5.12
CA ILE A 139 -2.97 9.64 -5.67
C ILE A 139 -1.73 10.31 -5.06
N GLU A 140 -1.70 11.64 -5.01
CA GLU A 140 -0.61 12.41 -4.42
C GLU A 140 -0.41 12.08 -2.94
N ALA A 141 -1.48 12.05 -2.14
CA ALA A 141 -1.37 11.66 -0.73
C ALA A 141 -0.83 10.24 -0.57
N MET A 142 -1.31 9.29 -1.37
CA MET A 142 -0.80 7.91 -1.32
C MET A 142 0.70 7.85 -1.64
N LEU A 143 1.16 8.57 -2.67
CA LEU A 143 2.57 8.65 -3.04
C LEU A 143 3.41 9.25 -1.90
N TYR A 144 2.97 10.35 -1.30
CA TYR A 144 3.69 10.95 -0.18
C TYR A 144 3.76 10.03 1.03
N PHE A 145 2.71 9.29 1.37
CA PHE A 145 2.79 8.29 2.44
C PHE A 145 3.81 7.19 2.12
N LEU A 146 3.84 6.69 0.89
CA LEU A 146 4.82 5.67 0.48
C LEU A 146 6.27 6.21 0.53
N TRP A 147 6.49 7.45 0.10
CA TRP A 147 7.80 8.11 0.20
C TRP A 147 8.21 8.40 1.64
N ASP A 148 7.27 8.82 2.49
CA ASP A 148 7.52 9.03 3.92
C ASP A 148 7.97 7.71 4.58
N LEU A 149 7.45 6.56 4.13
CA LEU A 149 7.94 5.23 4.57
C LEU A 149 9.36 4.90 4.09
N GLY A 150 9.98 5.74 3.26
CA GLY A 150 11.29 5.52 2.66
C GLY A 150 11.27 4.54 1.50
N LEU A 151 10.09 4.22 0.95
CA LEU A 151 9.96 3.36 -0.21
C LEU A 151 10.31 4.13 -1.48
N LYS A 152 11.07 3.49 -2.37
CA LYS A 152 11.24 3.96 -3.74
C LYS A 152 10.01 3.55 -4.54
N VAL A 153 9.36 4.51 -5.20
CA VAL A 153 8.08 4.28 -5.87
C VAL A 153 8.20 4.67 -7.33
N GLY A 154 8.15 3.68 -8.23
CA GLY A 154 7.84 3.90 -9.63
C GLY A 154 6.33 4.03 -9.78
N HIS A 155 5.84 5.07 -10.46
CA HIS A 155 4.40 5.21 -10.65
C HIS A 155 4.00 5.76 -12.00
N SER A 156 2.76 5.45 -12.39
CA SER A 156 2.07 6.08 -13.50
C SER A 156 0.62 6.38 -13.10
N SER A 157 0.07 7.42 -13.68
CA SER A 157 -1.33 7.82 -13.50
C SER A 157 -1.94 8.05 -14.87
N ARG A 158 -3.00 7.30 -15.21
CA ARG A 158 -3.61 7.30 -16.55
C ARG A 158 -5.13 7.21 -16.44
N SER A 159 -5.80 7.77 -17.43
CA SER A 159 -7.20 7.44 -17.69
C SER A 159 -7.31 6.22 -18.61
N LEU A 160 -8.49 5.60 -18.67
CA LEU A 160 -8.76 4.56 -19.67
C LEU A 160 -8.61 5.06 -21.10
N ASP A 161 -8.82 6.36 -21.34
CA ASP A 161 -8.67 6.99 -22.65
C ASP A 161 -7.18 7.14 -23.06
N ASP A 162 -6.27 7.12 -22.08
CA ASP A 162 -4.81 7.20 -22.31
C ASP A 162 -4.16 5.82 -22.49
N LEU A 163 -4.91 4.74 -22.32
CA LEU A 163 -4.42 3.38 -22.57
C LEU A 163 -4.39 3.14 -24.08
N VAL A 164 -3.22 2.76 -24.58
CA VAL A 164 -2.99 2.34 -25.98
C VAL A 164 -3.11 0.82 -26.11
#